data_AF-A0A3D9LBD7-F1
#
_entry.id   AF-A0A3D9LBD7-F1
#
_cell.length_a   1.000
_cell.length_b   1.000
_cell.length_c   1.000
_cell.angle_alpha   90.00
_cell.angle_beta   90.00
_cell.angle_gamma   90.00
#
_symmetry.space_group_name_H-M   'P 1'
#
loop_
_entity.id
_entity.type
_entity.pdbx_description
1 polymer ?
#
loop_
_entity_poly.entity_id
_entity_poly.type
_entity_poly.pdbx_seq_one_letter_code
_entity_poly.pdbx_strand_id
1 'polypeptide(L)'
;MVTMATTAQTEIQLTVEAVQAELASLEDAKMRAANEQRGDDHGVNLTKLRGVAKAVKLPPAPRHDFALELWATGDTATRLVALLICSPKRFGVGELDAMIRAGRAPKVHDWLVNYVAKKSPHLEELRELWAEDPDQLVAAAGWDLISHQVYKNPEVLDLSALLNTIEARMKDAPKDLQWSMNNTLAAIGIENAELRERAMAIGEHLEVLKDYPTPPNCTSPFAPIWITEIVRRNEERAN
;
A
#
# COMPACT_ATOMS: atom_id res chain seq x y z
N MET A 1 8.68 4.64 -41.24
CA MET A 1 9.10 3.45 -40.48
C MET A 1 10.03 3.91 -39.38
N VAL A 2 9.55 4.01 -38.15
CA VAL A 2 10.40 4.30 -36.98
C VAL A 2 10.86 2.96 -36.44
N THR A 3 12.15 2.68 -36.58
CA THR A 3 12.80 1.49 -36.02
C THR A 3 12.80 1.64 -34.50
N MET A 4 11.94 0.91 -33.81
CA MET A 4 12.03 0.79 -32.36
C MET A 4 13.29 -0.02 -32.03
N ALA A 5 14.24 0.62 -31.35
CA ALA A 5 15.39 -0.06 -30.78
C ALA A 5 14.90 -1.03 -29.71
N THR A 6 14.94 -2.32 -30.00
CA THR A 6 14.76 -3.39 -29.03
C THR A 6 15.87 -3.26 -28.00
N THR A 7 15.55 -2.73 -26.81
CA THR A 7 16.47 -2.77 -25.68
C THR A 7 16.72 -4.24 -25.38
N ALA A 8 17.97 -4.71 -25.48
CA ALA A 8 18.32 -6.07 -25.11
C ALA A 8 17.90 -6.29 -23.65
N GLN A 9 16.90 -7.14 -23.44
CA GLN A 9 16.47 -7.51 -22.10
C GLN A 9 17.52 -8.43 -21.50
N THR A 10 18.10 -8.02 -20.37
CA THR A 10 18.98 -8.88 -19.58
C THR A 10 18.18 -10.12 -19.15
N GLU A 11 18.63 -11.29 -19.57
CA GLU A 11 18.05 -12.56 -19.15
C GLU A 11 18.55 -12.88 -17.74
N ILE A 12 17.65 -12.84 -16.76
CA ILE A 12 17.97 -13.16 -15.37
C ILE A 12 17.62 -14.63 -15.15
N GLN A 13 18.59 -15.42 -14.66
CA GLN A 13 18.33 -16.81 -14.28
C GLN A 13 17.29 -16.87 -13.16
N LEU A 14 16.41 -17.86 -13.20
CA LEU A 14 15.34 -18.04 -12.21
C LEU A 14 15.86 -18.71 -10.94
N THR A 15 16.83 -18.06 -10.28
CA THR A 15 17.36 -18.45 -8.98
C THR A 15 17.40 -17.23 -8.07
N VAL A 16 17.35 -17.47 -6.76
CA VAL A 16 17.41 -16.39 -5.76
C VAL A 16 18.71 -15.60 -5.90
N GLU A 17 19.83 -16.29 -6.11
CA GLU A 17 21.17 -15.70 -6.21
C GLU A 17 21.28 -14.78 -7.42
N ALA A 18 20.71 -15.16 -8.56
CA ALA A 18 20.75 -14.34 -9.77
C ALA A 18 19.90 -13.07 -9.61
N VAL A 19 18.74 -13.16 -8.95
CA VAL A 19 17.91 -11.99 -8.65
C VAL A 19 18.62 -11.07 -7.66
N GLN A 20 19.22 -11.61 -6.60
CA GLN A 20 19.97 -10.82 -5.62
C GLN A 20 21.22 -10.17 -6.22
N ALA A 21 21.95 -10.87 -7.10
CA ALA A 21 23.10 -10.31 -7.80
C ALA A 21 22.69 -9.13 -8.71
N GLU A 22 21.59 -9.26 -9.43
CA GLU A 22 21.05 -8.15 -10.23
C GLU A 22 20.65 -6.98 -9.33
N LEU A 23 19.91 -7.22 -8.24
CA LEU A 23 19.50 -6.17 -7.30
C LEU A 23 20.70 -5.46 -6.68
N ALA A 24 21.74 -6.20 -6.28
CA ALA A 24 22.98 -5.65 -5.74
C ALA A 24 23.71 -4.76 -6.76
N SER A 25 23.68 -5.11 -8.05
CA SER A 25 24.27 -4.30 -9.12
C SER A 25 23.53 -2.97 -9.36
N LEU A 26 22.25 -2.90 -8.96
CA LEU A 26 21.39 -1.72 -9.13
C LEU A 26 21.30 -0.85 -7.87
N GLU A 27 22.00 -1.24 -6.82
CA GLU A 27 21.98 -0.61 -5.52
C GLU A 27 22.66 0.77 -5.52
N ASP A 28 22.05 1.72 -4.83
CA ASP A 28 22.58 3.06 -4.61
C ASP A 28 22.69 3.33 -3.10
N ALA A 29 23.91 3.48 -2.60
CA ALA A 29 24.19 3.72 -1.19
C ALA A 29 23.58 5.02 -0.66
N LYS A 30 23.48 6.07 -1.49
CA LYS A 30 22.82 7.33 -1.10
C LYS A 30 21.32 7.13 -0.96
N MET A 31 20.73 6.35 -1.87
CA MET A 31 19.31 5.99 -1.79
C MET A 31 19.03 5.15 -0.56
N ARG A 32 19.85 4.13 -0.26
CA ARG A 32 19.71 3.34 0.97
C ARG A 32 19.75 4.24 2.19
N ALA A 33 20.79 5.05 2.34
CA ALA A 33 20.94 5.92 3.51
C ALA A 33 19.75 6.88 3.69
N ALA A 34 19.17 7.38 2.60
CA ALA A 34 17.96 8.20 2.66
C ALA A 34 16.72 7.39 3.06
N ASN A 35 16.56 6.16 2.57
CA ASN A 35 15.43 5.31 2.90
C ASN A 35 15.49 4.81 4.35
N GLU A 36 16.70 4.51 4.86
CA GLU A 36 16.90 4.04 6.24
C GLU A 36 16.43 5.06 7.27
N GLN A 37 16.61 6.36 6.97
CA GLN A 37 16.06 7.46 7.79
C GLN A 37 14.53 7.44 7.90
N ARG A 38 13.85 6.71 7.01
CA ARG A 38 12.40 6.53 6.97
C ARG A 38 11.97 5.11 7.37
N GLY A 39 12.91 4.26 7.79
CA GLY A 39 12.65 2.87 8.21
C GLY A 39 12.68 1.83 7.09
N ASP A 40 13.09 2.19 5.87
CA ASP A 40 13.23 1.26 4.73
C ASP A 40 14.72 1.02 4.41
N ASP A 41 15.18 -0.22 4.32
CA ASP A 41 16.59 -0.57 4.08
C ASP A 41 16.94 -0.86 2.59
N HIS A 42 15.98 -0.65 1.67
CA HIS A 42 16.21 -0.87 0.25
C HIS A 42 17.06 0.25 -0.38
N GLY A 43 18.09 -0.14 -1.14
CA GLY A 43 18.93 0.79 -1.91
C GLY A 43 18.61 0.87 -3.40
N VAL A 44 17.63 0.10 -3.89
CA VAL A 44 17.33 -0.01 -5.33
C VAL A 44 16.22 0.95 -5.74
N ASN A 45 16.43 1.67 -6.84
CA ASN A 45 15.38 2.49 -7.46
C ASN A 45 14.17 1.63 -7.88
N LEU A 46 12.97 2.01 -7.45
CA LEU A 46 11.75 1.19 -7.66
C LEU A 46 11.41 0.95 -9.14
N THR A 47 11.78 1.84 -10.05
CA THR A 47 11.61 1.63 -11.51
C THR A 47 12.56 0.54 -12.00
N LYS A 48 13.81 0.55 -11.56
CA LYS A 48 14.79 -0.51 -11.88
C LYS A 48 14.38 -1.85 -11.26
N LEU A 49 13.90 -1.85 -10.02
CA LEU A 49 13.36 -3.04 -9.35
C LEU A 49 12.18 -3.64 -10.13
N ARG A 50 11.28 -2.80 -10.67
CA ARG A 50 10.22 -3.26 -11.59
C ARG A 50 10.77 -3.86 -12.88
N GLY A 51 11.91 -3.36 -13.38
CA GLY A 51 12.66 -3.96 -14.48
C GLY A 51 13.09 -5.40 -14.17
N VAL A 52 13.70 -5.61 -13.00
CA VAL A 52 14.09 -6.95 -12.51
C VAL A 52 12.86 -7.86 -12.40
N ALA A 53 11.80 -7.40 -11.73
CA ALA A 53 10.57 -8.18 -11.61
C ALA A 53 9.94 -8.51 -12.97
N LYS A 54 9.99 -7.59 -13.95
CA LYS A 54 9.50 -7.84 -15.32
C LYS A 54 10.33 -8.91 -16.03
N ALA A 55 11.66 -8.87 -15.92
CA ALA A 55 12.55 -9.86 -16.51
C ALA A 55 12.33 -11.26 -15.91
N VAL A 56 12.25 -11.34 -14.58
CA VAL A 56 11.94 -12.59 -13.85
C VAL A 56 10.55 -13.10 -14.20
N LYS A 57 9.54 -12.22 -14.33
CA LYS A 57 8.15 -12.59 -14.62
C LYS A 57 7.88 -13.02 -16.06
N LEU A 58 8.88 -12.99 -16.96
CA LEU A 58 8.68 -13.45 -18.34
C LEU A 58 8.03 -14.84 -18.37
N PRO A 59 7.17 -15.15 -19.37
CA PRO A 59 6.32 -16.34 -19.34
C PRO A 59 7.07 -17.65 -19.04
N PRO A 60 6.44 -18.58 -18.28
CA PRO A 60 5.07 -18.49 -17.74
C PRO A 60 4.95 -17.57 -16.51
N ALA A 61 3.83 -16.84 -16.43
CA ALA A 61 3.46 -15.98 -15.30
C ALA A 61 2.04 -16.35 -14.81
N PRO A 62 1.72 -16.17 -13.51
CA PRO A 62 2.58 -15.70 -12.41
C PRO A 62 3.60 -16.75 -11.95
N ARG A 63 4.68 -16.31 -11.29
CA ARG A 63 5.73 -17.19 -10.73
C ARG A 63 5.60 -17.30 -9.22
N HIS A 64 4.46 -17.83 -8.77
CA HIS A 64 4.13 -17.82 -7.34
C HIS A 64 5.10 -18.64 -6.48
N ASP A 65 5.47 -19.86 -6.90
CA ASP A 65 6.36 -20.71 -6.10
C ASP A 65 7.75 -20.06 -5.94
N PHE A 66 8.30 -19.51 -7.02
CA PHE A 66 9.54 -18.73 -6.96
C PHE A 66 9.40 -17.43 -6.14
N ALA A 67 8.23 -16.79 -6.15
CA ALA A 67 7.99 -15.64 -5.28
C ALA A 67 8.08 -16.01 -3.80
N LEU A 68 7.63 -17.22 -3.41
CA LEU A 68 7.76 -17.70 -2.03
C LEU A 68 9.23 -17.92 -1.65
N GLU A 69 10.05 -18.45 -2.57
CA GLU A 69 11.50 -18.58 -2.37
C GLU A 69 12.16 -17.21 -2.16
N LEU A 70 11.85 -16.23 -3.02
CA LEU A 70 12.34 -14.86 -2.88
C LEU A 70 11.88 -14.22 -1.55
N TRP A 71 10.63 -14.45 -1.15
CA TRP A 71 10.07 -13.90 0.09
C TRP A 71 10.78 -14.44 1.34
N ALA A 72 11.10 -15.74 1.33
CA ALA A 72 11.73 -16.45 2.44
C ALA A 72 13.14 -15.93 2.75
N THR A 73 13.81 -15.26 1.80
CA THR A 73 15.15 -14.69 2.01
C THR A 73 15.24 -13.64 3.11
N GLY A 74 14.13 -12.97 3.44
CA GLY A 74 14.13 -11.88 4.41
C GLY A 74 14.56 -10.52 3.86
N ASP A 75 15.30 -10.49 2.74
CA ASP A 75 15.83 -9.27 2.14
C ASP A 75 14.72 -8.40 1.55
N THR A 76 14.70 -7.11 1.89
CA THR A 76 13.63 -6.18 1.51
C THR A 76 13.52 -6.01 0.00
N ALA A 77 14.62 -5.79 -0.72
CA ALA A 77 14.57 -5.62 -2.17
C ALA A 77 14.08 -6.90 -2.87
N THR A 78 14.51 -8.06 -2.38
CA THR A 78 14.11 -9.38 -2.85
C THR A 78 12.62 -9.64 -2.60
N ARG A 79 12.12 -9.32 -1.40
CA ARG A 79 10.68 -9.39 -1.06
C ARG A 79 9.84 -8.46 -1.93
N LEU A 80 10.32 -7.25 -2.23
CA LEU A 80 9.63 -6.35 -3.16
C LEU A 80 9.50 -6.94 -4.57
N VAL A 81 10.50 -7.69 -5.06
CA VAL A 81 10.38 -8.45 -6.31
C VAL A 81 9.36 -9.58 -6.18
N ALA A 82 9.38 -10.33 -5.07
CA ALA A 82 8.42 -11.40 -4.79
C ALA A 82 6.96 -10.91 -4.92
N LEU A 83 6.64 -9.78 -4.29
CA LEU A 83 5.30 -9.18 -4.31
C LEU A 83 4.82 -8.80 -5.73
N LEU A 84 5.73 -8.51 -6.66
CA LEU A 84 5.39 -8.14 -8.04
C LEU A 84 5.15 -9.33 -8.97
N ILE A 85 5.70 -10.51 -8.63
CA ILE A 85 5.66 -11.71 -9.47
C ILE A 85 4.74 -12.81 -8.92
N CYS A 86 4.31 -12.69 -7.66
CA CYS A 86 3.39 -13.63 -7.02
C CYS A 86 1.98 -13.63 -7.65
N SER A 87 1.18 -14.64 -7.27
CA SER A 87 -0.26 -14.70 -7.53
C SER A 87 -1.05 -14.44 -6.25
N PRO A 88 -1.73 -13.29 -6.09
CA PRO A 88 -2.52 -13.00 -4.90
C PRO A 88 -3.59 -14.04 -4.57
N LYS A 89 -4.20 -14.63 -5.61
CA LYS A 89 -5.28 -15.62 -5.48
C LYS A 89 -4.82 -17.00 -4.95
N ARG A 90 -3.51 -17.23 -4.86
CA ARG A 90 -2.94 -18.51 -4.41
C ARG A 90 -2.59 -18.52 -2.91
N PHE A 91 -2.57 -17.36 -2.25
CA PHE A 91 -2.31 -17.29 -0.83
C PHE A 91 -3.57 -17.57 -0.02
N GLY A 92 -3.42 -18.29 1.08
CA GLY A 92 -4.43 -18.37 2.14
C GLY A 92 -4.34 -17.22 3.14
N VAL A 93 -5.36 -17.10 3.99
CA VAL A 93 -5.47 -16.07 5.05
C VAL A 93 -4.27 -16.11 5.99
N GLY A 94 -3.95 -17.30 6.52
CA GLY A 94 -2.82 -17.48 7.45
C GLY A 94 -1.46 -17.18 6.83
N GLU A 95 -1.29 -17.40 5.52
CA GLU A 95 -0.06 -17.03 4.82
C GLU A 95 0.06 -15.51 4.70
N LEU A 96 -1.02 -14.83 4.32
CA LEU A 96 -1.03 -13.36 4.23
C LEU A 96 -0.83 -12.71 5.60
N ASP A 97 -1.42 -13.27 6.65
CA ASP A 97 -1.22 -12.82 8.03
C ASP A 97 0.25 -13.01 8.48
N ALA A 98 0.85 -14.16 8.19
CA ALA A 98 2.27 -14.38 8.46
C ALA A 98 3.16 -13.40 7.68
N MET A 99 2.83 -13.15 6.41
CA MET A 99 3.58 -12.23 5.56
C MET A 99 3.52 -10.78 6.06
N ILE A 100 2.35 -10.27 6.46
CA ILE A 100 2.22 -8.88 6.92
C ILE A 100 3.01 -8.63 8.21
N ARG A 101 3.09 -9.64 9.09
CA ARG A 101 3.87 -9.59 10.33
C ARG A 101 5.38 -9.71 10.10
N ALA A 102 5.80 -10.43 9.06
CA ALA A 102 7.20 -10.63 8.71
C ALA A 102 7.79 -9.50 7.85
N GLY A 103 6.97 -8.84 7.03
CA GLY A 103 7.36 -7.80 6.06
C GLY A 103 7.25 -6.38 6.61
N ARG A 104 7.93 -6.08 7.72
CA ARG A 104 7.76 -4.81 8.45
C ARG A 104 8.41 -3.58 7.81
N ALA A 105 9.29 -3.73 6.81
CA ALA A 105 9.83 -2.59 6.07
C ALA A 105 8.67 -1.82 5.41
N PRO A 106 8.53 -0.49 5.59
CA PRO A 106 7.37 0.27 5.15
C PRO A 106 6.99 0.03 3.68
N LYS A 107 7.97 -0.05 2.77
CA LYS A 107 7.70 -0.32 1.36
C LYS A 107 7.20 -1.74 1.09
N VAL A 108 7.69 -2.73 1.83
CA VAL A 108 7.22 -4.13 1.73
C VAL A 108 5.79 -4.22 2.24
N HIS A 109 5.50 -3.61 3.39
CA HIS A 109 4.17 -3.56 3.98
C HIS A 109 3.16 -2.90 3.01
N ASP A 110 3.48 -1.70 2.51
CA ASP A 110 2.71 -0.95 1.53
C ASP A 110 2.39 -1.79 0.28
N TRP A 111 3.39 -2.43 -0.33
CA TRP A 111 3.18 -3.25 -1.52
C TRP A 111 2.45 -4.55 -1.25
N LEU A 112 2.64 -5.17 -0.08
CA LEU A 112 1.92 -6.38 0.29
C LEU A 112 0.43 -6.07 0.40
N VAL A 113 0.06 -4.98 1.08
CA VAL A 113 -1.34 -4.54 1.16
C VAL A 113 -1.89 -4.20 -0.24
N ASN A 114 -1.20 -3.32 -0.98
CA ASN A 114 -1.74 -2.75 -2.22
C ASN A 114 -1.71 -3.69 -3.42
N TYR A 115 -0.72 -4.58 -3.52
CA TYR A 115 -0.58 -5.49 -4.67
C TYR A 115 -1.06 -6.90 -4.40
N VAL A 116 -1.17 -7.31 -3.14
CA VAL A 116 -1.58 -8.68 -2.76
C VAL A 116 -2.88 -8.67 -2.00
N ALA A 117 -2.94 -8.10 -0.78
CA ALA A 117 -4.11 -8.21 0.09
C ALA A 117 -5.39 -7.63 -0.55
N LYS A 118 -5.32 -6.42 -1.12
CA LYS A 118 -6.45 -5.79 -1.85
C LYS A 118 -6.92 -6.56 -3.08
N LYS A 119 -6.16 -7.53 -3.57
CA LYS A 119 -6.49 -8.38 -4.72
C LYS A 119 -6.77 -9.83 -4.34
N SER A 120 -6.71 -10.13 -3.04
CA SER A 120 -6.94 -11.47 -2.50
C SER A 120 -8.44 -11.79 -2.52
N PRO A 121 -8.84 -13.04 -2.79
CA PRO A 121 -10.20 -13.48 -2.53
C PRO A 121 -10.56 -13.44 -1.03
N HIS A 122 -9.56 -13.32 -0.14
CA HIS A 122 -9.73 -13.28 1.31
C HIS A 122 -9.82 -11.85 1.89
N LEU A 123 -10.05 -10.84 1.05
CA LEU A 123 -10.01 -9.43 1.47
C LEU A 123 -10.90 -9.15 2.69
N GLU A 124 -12.15 -9.62 2.71
CA GLU A 124 -13.07 -9.36 3.82
C GLU A 124 -12.61 -9.99 5.13
N GLU A 125 -12.18 -11.24 5.07
CA GLU A 125 -11.68 -11.96 6.25
C GLU A 125 -10.43 -11.29 6.81
N LEU A 126 -9.51 -10.85 5.94
CA LEU A 126 -8.32 -10.10 6.34
C LEU A 126 -8.66 -8.71 6.89
N ARG A 127 -9.64 -8.00 6.29
CA ARG A 127 -10.10 -6.68 6.75
C ARG A 127 -10.60 -6.77 8.19
N GLU A 128 -11.43 -7.76 8.49
CA GLU A 128 -12.00 -7.97 9.83
C GLU A 128 -10.94 -8.44 10.82
N LEU A 129 -10.09 -9.40 10.42
CA LEU A 129 -9.01 -9.91 11.25
C LEU A 129 -8.01 -8.82 11.64
N TRP A 130 -7.60 -8.00 10.66
CA TRP A 130 -6.52 -7.04 10.85
C TRP A 130 -6.97 -5.74 11.50
N ALA A 131 -8.19 -5.24 11.24
CA ALA A 131 -8.60 -3.90 11.69
C ALA A 131 -8.58 -3.70 13.22
N GLU A 132 -8.75 -4.78 13.99
CA GLU A 132 -8.71 -4.78 15.46
C GLU A 132 -7.47 -5.53 16.01
N ASP A 133 -6.46 -5.78 15.18
CA ASP A 133 -5.23 -6.44 15.63
C ASP A 133 -4.49 -5.59 16.68
N PRO A 134 -3.94 -6.19 17.75
CA PRO A 134 -3.16 -5.46 18.73
C PRO A 134 -1.86 -4.88 18.13
N ASP A 135 -1.29 -5.51 17.10
CA ASP A 135 -0.17 -4.97 16.36
C ASP A 135 -0.63 -3.82 15.46
N GLN A 136 -0.21 -2.61 15.81
CA GLN A 136 -0.69 -1.37 15.22
C GLN A 136 -0.35 -1.24 13.72
N LEU A 137 0.71 -1.90 13.25
CA LEU A 137 1.06 -1.93 11.83
C LEU A 137 0.12 -2.85 11.05
N VAL A 138 -0.27 -3.98 11.65
CA VAL A 138 -1.28 -4.89 11.09
C VAL A 138 -2.65 -4.22 11.11
N ALA A 139 -3.00 -3.52 12.20
CA ALA A 139 -4.19 -2.69 12.26
C ALA A 139 -4.23 -1.65 11.13
N ALA A 140 -3.13 -0.95 10.86
CA ALA A 140 -3.04 -0.01 9.74
C ALA A 140 -3.34 -0.70 8.39
N ALA A 141 -2.82 -1.91 8.16
CA ALA A 141 -3.17 -2.70 6.97
C ALA A 141 -4.68 -3.01 6.89
N GLY A 142 -5.30 -3.39 8.00
CA GLY A 142 -6.76 -3.61 8.08
C GLY A 142 -7.55 -2.35 7.71
N TRP A 143 -7.15 -1.19 8.24
CA TRP A 143 -7.77 0.10 7.90
C TRP A 143 -7.54 0.52 6.44
N ASP A 144 -6.40 0.17 5.83
CA ASP A 144 -6.20 0.36 4.39
C ASP A 144 -7.12 -0.52 3.54
N LEU A 145 -7.51 -1.72 4.02
CA LEU A 145 -8.52 -2.56 3.39
C LEU A 145 -9.93 -1.99 3.58
N ILE A 146 -10.24 -1.41 4.74
CA ILE A 146 -11.49 -0.67 4.98
C ILE A 146 -11.60 0.50 3.99
N SER A 147 -10.58 1.37 3.94
CA SER A 147 -10.54 2.50 2.99
C SER A 147 -10.75 2.03 1.54
N HIS A 148 -10.14 0.91 1.16
CA HIS A 148 -10.36 0.32 -0.17
C HIS A 148 -11.83 -0.05 -0.42
N GLN A 149 -12.51 -0.64 0.57
CA GLN A 149 -13.91 -1.02 0.43
C GLN A 149 -14.88 0.16 0.42
N VAL A 150 -14.55 1.28 1.06
CA VAL A 150 -15.34 2.51 0.90
C VAL A 150 -15.47 2.90 -0.58
N TYR A 151 -14.39 2.77 -1.36
CA TYR A 151 -14.40 3.10 -2.79
C TYR A 151 -14.99 2.01 -3.70
N LYS A 152 -15.02 0.74 -3.25
CA LYS A 152 -15.28 -0.40 -4.13
C LYS A 152 -16.58 -1.13 -3.86
N ASN A 153 -16.97 -1.23 -2.60
CA ASN A 153 -18.06 -2.05 -2.13
C ASN A 153 -18.54 -1.52 -0.77
N PRO A 154 -18.96 -0.24 -0.67
CA PRO A 154 -19.27 0.39 0.62
C PRO A 154 -20.40 -0.29 1.38
N GLU A 155 -21.28 -1.05 0.72
CA GLU A 155 -22.41 -1.77 1.31
C GLU A 155 -22.01 -2.88 2.29
N VAL A 156 -20.76 -3.35 2.25
CA VAL A 156 -20.25 -4.32 3.25
C VAL A 156 -19.76 -3.66 4.53
N LEU A 157 -19.79 -2.32 4.60
CA LEU A 157 -19.28 -1.53 5.72
C LEU A 157 -20.42 -0.79 6.43
N ASP A 158 -20.32 -0.71 7.76
CA ASP A 158 -21.07 0.29 8.53
C ASP A 158 -20.24 1.59 8.60
N LEU A 159 -20.46 2.48 7.62
CA LEU A 159 -19.73 3.75 7.53
C LEU A 159 -19.98 4.65 8.74
N SER A 160 -21.18 4.60 9.34
CA SER A 160 -21.51 5.42 10.51
C SER A 160 -20.76 4.94 11.75
N ALA A 161 -20.64 3.62 11.93
CA ALA A 161 -19.83 3.03 12.99
C ALA A 161 -18.33 3.29 12.79
N LEU A 162 -17.84 3.22 11.54
CA LEU A 162 -16.45 3.56 11.24
C LEU A 162 -16.12 5.02 11.62
N LEU A 163 -17.00 5.97 11.34
CA LEU A 163 -16.83 7.36 11.76
C LEU A 163 -16.80 7.50 13.30
N ASN A 164 -17.65 6.77 14.04
CA ASN A 164 -17.58 6.73 15.52
C ASN A 164 -16.20 6.26 15.99
N THR A 165 -15.69 5.18 15.40
CA THR A 165 -14.39 4.59 15.76
C THR A 165 -13.24 5.55 15.44
N ILE A 166 -13.28 6.22 14.28
CA ILE A 166 -12.28 7.23 13.89
C ILE A 166 -12.28 8.39 14.88
N GLU A 167 -13.46 8.96 15.16
CA GLU A 167 -13.62 10.07 16.09
C GLU A 167 -13.06 9.76 17.48
N ALA A 168 -13.29 8.53 17.97
CA ALA A 168 -12.86 8.10 19.29
C ALA A 168 -11.36 7.73 19.40
N ARG A 169 -10.74 7.22 18.32
CA ARG A 169 -9.42 6.56 18.42
C ARG A 169 -8.30 7.19 17.58
N MET A 170 -8.61 7.84 16.47
CA MET A 170 -7.59 8.21 15.47
C MET A 170 -6.54 9.19 16.00
N LYS A 171 -6.93 10.10 16.89
CA LYS A 171 -6.02 11.13 17.43
C LYS A 171 -4.87 10.53 18.24
N ASP A 172 -5.15 9.47 18.99
CA ASP A 172 -4.19 8.82 19.89
C ASP A 172 -3.52 7.59 19.25
N ALA A 173 -3.93 7.21 18.03
CA ALA A 173 -3.33 6.10 17.29
C ALA A 173 -1.88 6.41 16.87
N PRO A 174 -1.00 5.39 16.76
CA PRO A 174 0.33 5.55 16.17
C PRO A 174 0.26 6.06 14.73
N LYS A 175 1.33 6.70 14.28
CA LYS A 175 1.38 7.44 12.99
C LYS A 175 0.86 6.64 11.79
N ASP A 176 1.24 5.37 11.65
CA ASP A 176 0.83 4.55 10.50
C ASP A 176 -0.67 4.22 10.56
N LEU A 177 -1.18 3.84 11.73
CA LEU A 177 -2.62 3.60 11.91
C LEU A 177 -3.42 4.89 11.77
N GLN A 178 -2.93 6.00 12.31
CA GLN A 178 -3.52 7.32 12.17
C GLN A 178 -3.62 7.73 10.68
N TRP A 179 -2.60 7.45 9.88
CA TRP A 179 -2.63 7.66 8.43
C TRP A 179 -3.73 6.84 7.75
N SER A 180 -3.81 5.54 8.02
CA SER A 180 -4.83 4.65 7.43
C SER A 180 -6.27 5.00 7.87
N MET A 181 -6.45 5.39 9.13
CA MET A 181 -7.74 5.89 9.63
C MET A 181 -8.13 7.22 8.97
N ASN A 182 -7.19 8.15 8.78
CA ASN A 182 -7.43 9.41 8.07
C ASN A 182 -7.78 9.18 6.59
N ASN A 183 -7.14 8.20 5.93
CA ASN A 183 -7.51 7.80 4.58
C ASN A 183 -8.93 7.25 4.51
N THR A 184 -9.36 6.47 5.51
CA THR A 184 -10.74 6.00 5.62
C THR A 184 -11.71 7.15 5.84
N LEU A 185 -11.40 8.08 6.75
CA LEU A 185 -12.20 9.29 6.99
C LEU A 185 -12.41 10.10 5.71
N ALA A 186 -11.32 10.38 4.99
CA ALA A 186 -11.37 11.11 3.73
C ALA A 186 -12.16 10.34 2.66
N ALA A 187 -11.94 9.03 2.52
CA ALA A 187 -12.68 8.19 1.58
C ALA A 187 -14.20 8.26 1.83
N ILE A 188 -14.64 8.16 3.09
CA ILE A 188 -16.05 8.26 3.45
C ILE A 188 -16.61 9.63 3.05
N GLY A 189 -15.90 10.71 3.38
CA GLY A 189 -16.36 12.05 3.04
C GLY A 189 -16.38 12.36 1.55
N ILE A 190 -15.48 11.75 0.77
CA ILE A 190 -15.45 11.89 -0.69
C ILE A 190 -16.63 11.15 -1.33
N GLU A 191 -16.79 9.87 -1.02
CA GLU A 191 -17.71 8.97 -1.73
C GLU A 191 -19.15 9.02 -1.20
N ASN A 192 -19.36 9.41 0.06
CA ASN A 192 -20.70 9.44 0.67
C ASN A 192 -21.13 10.88 0.99
N ALA A 193 -22.01 11.43 0.16
CA ALA A 193 -22.51 12.80 0.31
C ALA A 193 -23.30 13.03 1.61
N GLU A 194 -24.05 12.02 2.08
CA GLU A 194 -24.86 12.11 3.31
C GLU A 194 -23.98 12.17 4.56
N LEU A 195 -22.82 11.51 4.54
CA LEU A 195 -21.87 11.48 5.67
C LEU A 195 -20.74 12.50 5.55
N ARG A 196 -20.67 13.25 4.46
CA ARG A 196 -19.56 14.17 4.16
C ARG A 196 -19.36 15.23 5.23
N GLU A 197 -20.43 15.92 5.61
CA GLU A 197 -20.37 16.98 6.62
C GLU A 197 -19.81 16.44 7.94
N ARG A 198 -20.27 15.25 8.34
CA ARG A 198 -19.80 14.56 9.53
C ARG A 198 -18.31 14.19 9.44
N ALA A 199 -17.86 13.67 8.30
CA ALA A 199 -16.45 13.33 8.09
C ALA A 199 -15.54 14.57 8.16
N MET A 200 -15.97 15.69 7.58
CA MET A 200 -15.23 16.97 7.67
C MET A 200 -15.16 17.47 9.11
N ALA A 201 -16.28 17.47 9.84
CA ALA A 201 -16.33 17.90 11.24
C ALA A 201 -15.39 17.08 12.14
N ILE A 202 -15.32 15.75 11.96
CA ILE A 202 -14.36 14.89 12.65
C ILE A 202 -12.92 15.30 12.29
N GLY A 203 -12.62 15.51 11.01
CA GLY A 203 -11.29 15.93 10.57
C GLY A 203 -10.85 17.26 11.18
N GLU A 204 -11.75 18.25 11.21
CA GLU A 204 -11.51 19.56 11.84
C GLU A 204 -11.31 19.44 13.35
N HIS A 205 -12.09 18.61 14.04
CA HIS A 205 -11.97 18.42 15.48
C HIS A 205 -10.67 17.72 15.88
N LEU A 206 -10.26 16.70 15.14
CA LEU A 206 -9.09 15.88 15.48
C LEU A 206 -7.77 16.51 15.03
N GLU A 207 -7.78 17.34 13.98
CA GLU A 207 -6.61 18.04 13.41
C GLU A 207 -5.45 17.12 13.00
N VAL A 208 -5.75 15.84 12.77
CA VAL A 208 -4.79 14.83 12.32
C VAL A 208 -4.25 15.20 10.95
N LEU A 209 -2.92 15.24 10.81
CA LEU A 209 -2.20 15.63 9.58
C LEU A 209 -2.45 17.07 9.09
N LYS A 210 -3.01 17.96 9.94
CA LYS A 210 -3.26 19.37 9.59
C LYS A 210 -2.01 20.11 9.09
N ASP A 211 -0.88 19.89 9.77
CA ASP A 211 0.40 20.54 9.46
C ASP A 211 1.33 19.67 8.57
N TYR A 212 0.79 18.65 7.90
CA TYR A 212 1.60 17.75 7.09
C TYR A 212 2.27 18.51 5.93
N PRO A 213 3.62 18.43 5.78
CA PRO A 213 4.32 19.13 4.70
C PRO A 213 3.82 18.71 3.32
N THR A 214 3.13 19.62 2.64
CA THR A 214 2.52 19.37 1.34
C THR A 214 3.26 20.16 0.27
N PRO A 215 3.95 19.50 -0.69
CA PRO A 215 4.62 20.19 -1.79
C PRO A 215 3.65 20.99 -2.66
N PRO A 216 4.14 21.99 -3.41
CA PRO A 216 3.32 22.72 -4.38
C PRO A 216 2.64 21.77 -5.37
N ASN A 217 1.38 22.06 -5.72
CA ASN A 217 0.53 21.28 -6.62
C ASN A 217 0.10 19.89 -6.09
N CYS A 218 0.40 19.56 -4.83
CA CYS A 218 -0.16 18.38 -4.16
C CYS A 218 -1.37 18.79 -3.30
N THR A 219 -2.35 17.89 -3.16
CA THR A 219 -3.44 18.04 -2.20
C THR A 219 -2.95 17.62 -0.82
N SER A 220 -3.22 18.44 0.20
CA SER A 220 -2.89 18.10 1.60
C SER A 220 -3.63 16.83 2.04
N PRO A 221 -3.00 15.93 2.81
CA PRO A 221 -3.68 14.76 3.36
C PRO A 221 -4.62 15.09 4.53
N PHE A 222 -4.66 16.34 5.00
CA PHE A 222 -5.62 16.77 6.02
C PHE A 222 -7.05 16.56 5.52
N ALA A 223 -7.81 15.68 6.19
CA ALA A 223 -9.08 15.16 5.66
C ALA A 223 -10.05 16.24 5.15
N PRO A 224 -10.32 17.35 5.86
CA PRO A 224 -11.22 18.41 5.35
C PRO A 224 -10.75 19.00 4.02
N ILE A 225 -9.46 19.37 3.90
CA ILE A 225 -8.90 19.90 2.65
C ILE A 225 -8.97 18.85 1.54
N TRP A 226 -8.62 17.61 1.87
CA TRP A 226 -8.59 16.53 0.90
C TRP A 226 -9.99 16.22 0.36
N ILE A 227 -10.98 16.08 1.24
CA ILE A 227 -12.38 15.82 0.89
C ILE A 227 -12.89 16.93 -0.04
N THR A 228 -12.76 18.20 0.36
CA THR A 228 -13.23 19.34 -0.44
C THR A 228 -12.61 19.35 -1.84
N GLU A 229 -11.30 19.14 -1.94
CA GLU A 229 -10.59 19.22 -3.22
C GLU A 229 -10.97 18.07 -4.17
N ILE A 230 -11.14 16.83 -3.66
CA ILE A 230 -11.51 15.71 -4.52
C ILE A 230 -12.97 15.78 -4.95
N VAL A 231 -13.89 16.19 -4.07
CA VAL A 231 -15.31 16.42 -4.42
C VAL A 231 -15.41 17.47 -5.53
N ARG A 232 -14.73 18.62 -5.39
CA ARG A 232 -14.67 19.65 -6.43
C ARG A 232 -14.19 19.10 -7.77
N ARG A 233 -13.08 18.34 -7.79
CA ARG A 233 -12.55 17.72 -9.03
C ARG A 233 -13.49 16.69 -9.64
N ASN A 234 -14.28 16.01 -8.83
CA ASN A 234 -15.24 15.01 -9.33
C ASN A 234 -16.45 15.70 -9.96
N GLU A 235 -16.96 16.77 -9.36
CA GLU A 235 -18.02 17.61 -9.92
C GLU A 235 -17.59 18.26 -11.25
N GLU A 236 -16.35 18.79 -11.32
CA GLU A 236 -15.79 19.33 -12.57
C GLU A 236 -15.66 18.31 -13.70
N ARG A 237 -15.45 17.04 -13.36
CA ARG A 237 -15.37 15.96 -14.35
C ARG A 237 -16.74 15.44 -14.79
N ALA A 238 -17.77 15.65 -13.97
CA ALA A 238 -19.14 15.25 -14.26
C ALA A 238 -19.89 16.28 -15.12
N ASN A 239 -19.43 17.53 -15.11
CA ASN A 239 -19.93 18.64 -15.93
C ASN A 239 -19.24 18.72 -17.30
#